data_AF-A0A660NC48-F1
#
_entry.id   AF-A0A660NC48-F1
#
_cell.length_a   1.000
_cell.length_b   1.000
_cell.length_c   1.000
_cell.angle_alpha   90.00
_cell.angle_beta   90.00
_cell.angle_gamma   90.00
#
_symmetry.space_group_name_H-M   'P 1'
#
loop_
_entity.id
_entity.type
_entity.pdbx_description
1 polymer ?
#
loop_
_entity_poly.entity_id
_entity_poly.type
_entity_poly.pdbx_seq_one_letter_code
_entity_poly.pdbx_strand_id
1 'polypeptide(L)'
;DDDFDPIYLEMVSKISSEEYYIRMMVAWYFATALAKQYTKALLYIEEQKLDIWTHNKTIQKAVESRRITLEQKEYLRRLKI
;
A
#
# COMPACT_ATOMS: atom_id res chain seq x y z
N ASP A 1 -5.76 5.88 16.38
CA ASP A 1 -4.92 4.93 15.62
C ASP A 1 -5.00 3.50 16.16
N ASP A 2 -5.78 3.25 17.21
CA ASP A 2 -5.88 1.95 17.88
C ASP A 2 -6.62 0.85 17.08
N ASP A 3 -7.42 1.21 16.07
CA ASP A 3 -8.19 0.24 15.27
C ASP A 3 -7.43 -0.39 14.10
N PHE A 4 -6.22 0.08 13.79
CA PHE A 4 -5.48 -0.42 12.64
C PHE A 4 -4.54 -1.56 13.07
N ASP A 5 -5.12 -2.75 13.21
CA ASP A 5 -4.40 -3.97 13.58
C ASP A 5 -3.63 -4.54 12.36
N PRO A 6 -2.35 -4.92 12.51
CA PRO A 6 -1.58 -5.62 11.48
C PRO A 6 -2.30 -6.80 10.81
N ILE A 7 -3.22 -7.47 11.51
CA ILE A 7 -4.01 -8.57 10.95
C ILE A 7 -4.78 -8.15 9.69
N TYR A 8 -5.24 -6.89 9.62
CA TYR A 8 -5.96 -6.39 8.46
C TYR A 8 -5.04 -6.18 7.25
N LEU A 9 -3.78 -5.80 7.46
CA LEU A 9 -2.79 -5.73 6.37
C LEU A 9 -2.60 -7.11 5.74
N GLU A 10 -2.45 -8.13 6.57
CA GLU A 10 -2.26 -9.51 6.15
C GLU A 10 -3.49 -10.10 5.46
N MET A 11 -4.68 -9.80 5.97
CA MET A 11 -5.94 -10.24 5.36
C MET A 11 -6.11 -9.61 3.97
N VAL A 12 -5.87 -8.30 3.86
CA VAL A 12 -6.06 -7.57 2.60
C VAL A 12 -4.97 -7.90 1.57
N SER A 13 -3.72 -8.16 1.98
CA SER A 13 -2.66 -8.58 1.05
C SER A 13 -2.93 -9.93 0.37
N LYS A 14 -3.73 -10.79 1.01
CA LYS A 14 -4.12 -12.09 0.46
C LYS A 14 -5.23 -12.01 -0.58
N ILE A 15 -5.86 -10.84 -0.75
CA ILE A 15 -6.89 -10.64 -1.77
C ILE A 15 -6.19 -10.51 -3.13
N SER A 16 -6.38 -11.53 -3.97
CA SER A 16 -5.93 -11.51 -5.37
C SER A 16 -7.15 -11.64 -6.28
N SER A 17 -7.28 -10.71 -7.22
CA SER A 17 -8.36 -10.67 -8.19
C SER A 17 -7.92 -9.90 -9.43
N GLU A 18 -8.47 -10.23 -10.60
CA GLU A 18 -8.31 -9.46 -11.82
C GLU A 18 -9.33 -8.32 -11.95
N GLU A 19 -10.36 -8.33 -11.11
CA GLU A 19 -11.41 -7.32 -11.10
C GLU A 19 -10.86 -5.94 -10.71
N TYR A 20 -11.04 -4.97 -11.59
CA TYR A 20 -10.48 -3.63 -11.45
C TYR A 20 -10.79 -2.99 -10.08
N TYR A 21 -12.05 -3.06 -9.64
CA TYR A 21 -12.46 -2.44 -8.38
C TYR A 21 -11.90 -3.15 -7.14
N ILE A 22 -11.67 -4.46 -7.22
CA ILE A 22 -11.02 -5.20 -6.13
C ILE A 22 -9.56 -4.78 -6.03
N ARG A 23 -8.83 -4.75 -7.15
CA ARG A 23 -7.43 -4.28 -7.15
C ARG A 23 -7.32 -2.83 -6.68
N MET A 24 -8.25 -1.96 -7.10
CA MET A 24 -8.29 -0.56 -6.63
C MET A 24 -8.57 -0.45 -5.13
N MET A 25 -9.47 -1.29 -4.59
CA MET A 25 -9.76 -1.33 -3.16
C MET A 25 -8.50 -1.69 -2.37
N VAL A 26 -7.77 -2.73 -2.77
CA VAL A 26 -6.51 -3.13 -2.14
C VAL A 26 -5.46 -2.01 -2.24
N ALA A 27 -5.31 -1.40 -3.41
CA ALA A 27 -4.33 -0.32 -3.62
C ALA A 27 -4.62 0.92 -2.75
N TRP A 28 -5.89 1.33 -2.64
CA TRP A 28 -6.28 2.46 -1.78
C TRP A 28 -6.16 2.13 -0.30
N TYR A 29 -6.47 0.89 0.09
CA TYR A 29 -6.28 0.42 1.45
C TYR A 29 -4.81 0.55 1.87
N PHE A 30 -3.87 0.00 1.08
CA PHE A 30 -2.44 0.10 1.41
C PHE A 30 -1.90 1.53 1.31
N ALA A 31 -2.38 2.35 0.37
CA ALA A 31 -2.00 3.77 0.33
C ALA A 31 -2.46 4.53 1.58
N THR A 32 -3.62 4.18 2.12
CA THR A 32 -4.12 4.72 3.39
C THR A 32 -3.33 4.17 4.58
N ALA A 33 -2.97 2.89 4.54
CA ALA A 33 -2.13 2.24 5.54
C ALA A 33 -0.74 2.90 5.62
N LEU A 34 -0.12 3.22 4.48
CA LEU A 34 1.15 3.95 4.43
C LEU A 34 1.04 5.34 5.06
N ALA A 35 -0.13 5.98 5.01
CA ALA A 35 -0.36 7.27 5.65
C ALA A 35 -0.60 7.18 7.18
N LYS A 36 -1.09 6.05 7.68
CA LYS A 36 -1.43 5.89 9.12
C LYS A 36 -0.43 5.05 9.92
N GLN A 37 0.14 4.03 9.29
CA GLN A 37 1.06 3.06 9.89
C GLN A 37 2.20 2.74 8.92
N TYR A 38 2.94 3.78 8.54
CA TYR A 38 3.97 3.72 7.50
C TYR A 38 4.90 2.50 7.64
N THR A 39 5.54 2.33 8.80
CA THR A 39 6.51 1.25 9.03
C THR A 39 5.92 -0.15 8.81
N LYS A 40 4.68 -0.40 9.27
CA LYS A 40 4.03 -1.71 9.12
C LYS A 40 3.59 -1.97 7.68
N ALA A 41 2.99 -0.95 7.03
CA ALA A 41 2.51 -1.06 5.67
C ALA A 41 3.67 -1.14 4.64
N LEU A 42 4.80 -0.48 4.93
CA LEU A 42 5.97 -0.46 4.07
C LEU A 42 6.53 -1.87 3.82
N LEU A 43 6.53 -2.75 4.84
CA LEU A 43 7.00 -4.12 4.72
C LEU A 43 6.30 -4.89 3.58
N TYR A 44 5.01 -4.64 3.35
CA TYR A 44 4.26 -5.30 2.26
C TYR A 44 4.69 -4.82 0.87
N ILE A 45 5.23 -3.61 0.77
CA ILE A 45 5.78 -3.07 -0.47
C ILE A 45 7.22 -3.57 -0.65
N GLU A 46 8.06 -3.49 0.37
CA GLU A 46 9.45 -3.96 0.29
C GLU A 46 9.54 -5.46 -0.02
N GLU A 47 8.70 -6.27 0.63
CA GLU A 47 8.64 -7.73 0.43
C GLU A 47 7.77 -8.13 -0.78
N GLN A 48 7.26 -7.17 -1.56
CA GLN A 48 6.47 -7.39 -2.78
C GLN A 48 5.28 -8.35 -2.56
N LYS A 49 4.54 -8.16 -1.46
CA LYS A 49 3.42 -9.04 -1.06
C LYS A 49 2.13 -8.81 -1.83
N LEU A 50 2.10 -7.86 -2.76
CA LEU A 50 0.94 -7.52 -3.58
C LEU A 50 1.23 -7.89 -5.04
N ASP A 51 0.20 -8.18 -5.83
CA ASP A 51 0.39 -8.36 -7.27
C ASP A 51 0.96 -7.08 -7.90
N ILE A 52 1.70 -7.23 -9.01
CA ILE A 52 2.45 -6.14 -9.66
C ILE A 52 1.58 -4.91 -9.93
N TRP A 53 0.33 -5.12 -10.37
CA TRP A 53 -0.56 -3.99 -10.67
C TRP A 53 -0.93 -3.26 -9.38
N THR A 54 -1.37 -3.98 -8.35
CA THR A 54 -1.80 -3.42 -7.07
C THR A 54 -0.62 -2.78 -6.33
N HIS A 55 0.56 -3.38 -6.36
CA HIS A 55 1.80 -2.84 -5.81
C HIS A 55 2.11 -1.46 -6.38
N ASN A 56 2.19 -1.36 -7.71
CA ASN A 56 2.47 -0.10 -8.38
C ASN A 56 1.38 0.94 -8.18
N LYS A 57 0.12 0.49 -8.13
CA LYS A 57 -1.03 1.37 -7.91
C LYS A 57 -1.05 1.92 -6.48
N THR A 58 -0.67 1.11 -5.52
CA THR A 58 -0.49 1.52 -4.12
C THR A 58 0.55 2.62 -4.02
N ILE A 59 1.73 2.43 -4.62
CA ILE A 59 2.80 3.43 -4.65
C ILE A 59 2.30 4.72 -5.31
N GLN A 60 1.62 4.62 -6.46
CA GLN A 60 1.02 5.79 -7.12
C GLN A 60 0.11 6.56 -6.16
N LYS A 61 -0.82 5.88 -5.49
CA LYS A 61 -1.81 6.52 -4.61
C LYS A 61 -1.20 7.08 -3.32
N ALA A 62 -0.23 6.40 -2.75
CA ALA A 62 0.52 6.90 -1.61
C ALA A 62 1.27 8.20 -1.99
N VAL A 63 1.91 8.23 -3.16
CA VAL A 63 2.68 9.39 -3.62
C VAL A 63 1.81 10.60 -3.97
N GLU A 64 0.62 10.37 -4.52
CA GLU A 64 -0.39 11.42 -4.76
C GLU A 64 -0.97 11.99 -3.45
N SER A 65 -0.88 11.27 -2.33
CA SER A 65 -1.39 11.69 -1.03
C SER A 65 -0.58 12.84 -0.43
N ARG A 66 -1.25 13.77 0.25
CA ARG A 66 -0.60 14.82 1.08
C ARG A 66 -0.26 14.34 2.50
N ARG A 67 -0.59 13.09 2.85
CA ARG A 67 -0.46 12.54 4.21
C ARG A 67 0.87 11.85 4.50
N ILE A 68 1.78 11.74 3.52
CA ILE A 68 3.12 11.18 3.69
C ILE A 68 4.18 12.22 3.26
N THR A 69 5.38 12.13 3.85
CA THR A 69 6.47 13.09 3.63
C THR A 69 7.07 12.96 2.23
N LEU A 70 7.79 13.99 1.78
CA LEU A 70 8.48 13.94 0.49
C LEU A 70 9.49 12.78 0.42
N GLU A 71 10.26 12.58 1.48
CA GLU A 71 11.23 11.48 1.59
C GLU A 71 10.56 10.10 1.45
N GLN A 72 9.43 9.90 2.12
CA GLN A 72 8.65 8.65 2.00
C GLN A 72 8.17 8.43 0.56
N LYS A 73 7.77 9.49 -0.14
CA LYS A 73 7.36 9.41 -1.55
C LYS A 73 8.52 9.02 -2.45
N GLU A 74 9.68 9.65 -2.26
CA GLU A 74 10.89 9.35 -3.02
C GLU A 74 11.36 7.91 -2.79
N TYR A 75 11.28 7.42 -1.55
CA TYR A 75 11.56 6.03 -1.23
C TYR A 75 10.60 5.08 -1.97
N LEU A 76 9.29 5.27 -1.82
CA LEU A 76 8.28 4.43 -2.46
C LEU A 76 8.41 4.40 -3.99
N ARG A 77 8.77 5.53 -4.63
CA ARG A 77 9.00 5.57 -6.09
C ARG A 77 10.09 4.61 -6.56
N ARG A 78 11.11 4.36 -5.75
CA ARG A 78 12.20 3.42 -6.05
C ARG A 78 11.79 1.96 -5.95
N LEU A 79 10.66 1.68 -5.28
CA LEU A 79 10.16 0.32 -5.07
C LEU A 79 9.15 -0.13 -6.14
N LYS A 80 8.87 0.67 -7.18
CA LYS A 80 8.00 0.24 -8.28
C LYS A 80 8.65 -0.91 -9.06
N ILE A 81 7.85 -1.86 -9.52
CA ILE A 81 8.29 -3.09 -10.21
C ILE A 81 7.53 -3.36 -11.50
#